data_AF-A0A060ZN74-F1
#
_entry.id   AF-A0A060ZN74-F1
#
_cell.length_a   1.000
_cell.length_b   1.000
_cell.length_c   1.000
_cell.angle_alpha   90.00
_cell.angle_beta   90.00
_cell.angle_gamma   90.00
#
_symmetry.space_group_name_H-M   'P 1'
#
loop_
_entity.id
_entity.type
_entity.pdbx_description
1 polymer ?
#
loop_
_entity_poly.entity_id
_entity_poly.type
_entity_poly.pdbx_seq_one_letter_code
_entity_poly.pdbx_strand_id
1 'polypeptide(L)'
;ADGVPFAFLNGLEISSQTGIIYFTDSSSRWGRRHVKLEVIETNALGRLLTFDPVSGHVGVLLDGLYMPNGIALSPDESFLLLAETSIGCILRYWLKGPKAGTKEVIMNNMPGYPDNIRLSDRGTFLVGLTTTRFRKLMPPFLDLIGPYPAVKRFLAKVSFTIIIIINVL
;
A
#
# COMPACT_ATOMS: atom_id res chain seq x y z
N ALA A 1 2.95 11.37 -13.74
CA ALA A 1 2.55 11.18 -12.33
C ALA A 1 1.56 12.25 -11.86
N ASP A 2 0.84 12.88 -12.80
CA ASP A 2 -0.23 13.86 -12.56
C ASP A 2 0.15 15.06 -11.66
N GLY A 3 1.42 15.46 -11.71
CA GLY A 3 1.93 16.61 -10.94
C GLY A 3 2.05 16.40 -9.43
N VAL A 4 1.72 15.21 -8.89
CA VAL A 4 1.80 14.92 -7.45
C VAL A 4 3.19 14.37 -7.10
N PRO A 5 3.96 15.06 -6.22
CA PRO A 5 5.28 14.60 -5.79
C PRO A 5 5.23 13.25 -5.08
N PHE A 6 6.30 12.47 -5.22
CA PHE A 6 6.46 11.23 -4.45
C PHE A 6 6.89 11.55 -3.02
N ALA A 7 6.28 10.88 -2.04
CA ALA A 7 6.67 11.06 -0.64
C ALA A 7 7.05 9.74 0.04
N PHE A 8 6.49 8.61 -0.39
CA PHE A 8 6.77 7.32 0.24
C PHE A 8 6.77 6.16 -0.78
N LEU A 9 7.83 6.08 -1.57
CA LEU A 9 8.04 4.93 -2.46
C LEU A 9 8.35 3.65 -1.68
N ASN A 10 7.77 2.51 -2.08
CA ASN A 10 7.93 1.26 -1.33
C ASN A 10 8.10 0.02 -2.21
N GLY A 11 7.06 -0.39 -2.93
CA GLY A 11 7.07 -1.56 -3.79
C GLY A 11 7.62 -1.26 -5.18
N LEU A 12 8.34 -2.22 -5.76
CA LEU A 12 8.87 -2.13 -7.11
C LEU A 12 8.93 -3.51 -7.76
N GLU A 13 8.46 -3.61 -9.00
CA GLU A 13 8.53 -4.78 -9.86
C GLU A 13 8.86 -4.34 -11.29
N ILE A 14 9.59 -5.16 -12.03
CA ILE A 14 9.99 -4.86 -13.42
C ILE A 14 9.41 -5.94 -14.32
N SER A 15 8.67 -5.53 -15.35
CA SER A 15 8.22 -6.46 -16.38
C SER A 15 9.42 -6.97 -17.17
N SER A 16 9.62 -8.27 -17.14
CA SER A 16 10.61 -8.97 -17.96
C SER A 16 10.25 -8.95 -19.45
N GLN A 17 8.97 -8.80 -19.77
CA GLN A 17 8.47 -8.80 -21.15
C GLN A 17 8.54 -7.43 -21.83
N THR A 18 8.39 -6.35 -21.06
CA THR A 18 8.27 -4.98 -21.61
C THR A 18 9.31 -4.00 -21.08
N GLY A 19 10.00 -4.31 -19.98
CA GLY A 19 10.90 -3.38 -19.30
C GLY A 19 10.19 -2.28 -18.49
N ILE A 20 8.86 -2.23 -18.52
CA ILE A 20 8.06 -1.29 -17.70
C ILE A 20 8.27 -1.59 -16.22
N ILE A 21 8.52 -0.54 -15.45
CA ILE A 21 8.67 -0.61 -14.00
C ILE A 21 7.34 -0.26 -13.35
N TYR A 22 6.80 -1.16 -12.55
CA TYR A 22 5.65 -0.91 -11.68
C TYR A 22 6.16 -0.56 -10.30
N PHE A 23 5.60 0.47 -9.68
CA PHE A 23 6.02 0.86 -8.35
C PHE A 23 4.89 1.53 -7.56
N THR A 24 5.01 1.55 -6.23
CA THR A 24 4.02 2.19 -5.36
C THR A 24 4.56 3.44 -4.71
N ASP A 25 3.66 4.41 -4.52
CA ASP A 25 3.82 5.53 -3.61
C ASP A 25 2.79 5.33 -2.50
N SER A 26 3.23 4.90 -1.32
CA SER A 26 2.36 4.48 -0.22
C SER A 26 1.55 5.62 0.39
N SER A 27 2.02 6.86 0.25
CA SER A 27 1.30 8.06 0.69
C SER A 27 1.86 9.25 -0.06
N SER A 28 0.98 10.14 -0.56
CA SER A 28 1.38 11.43 -1.13
C SER A 28 1.64 12.51 -0.06
N ARG A 29 1.37 12.22 1.23
CA ARG A 29 1.51 13.19 2.33
C ARG A 29 2.60 12.81 3.32
N TRP A 30 2.63 11.56 3.75
CA TRP A 30 3.50 11.12 4.85
C TRP A 30 4.68 10.31 4.32
N GLY A 31 5.89 10.81 4.52
CA GLY A 31 7.10 10.02 4.27
C GLY A 31 7.33 8.91 5.31
N ARG A 32 8.24 7.98 5.01
CA ARG A 32 8.55 6.78 5.82
C ARG A 32 8.72 7.02 7.33
N ARG A 33 9.29 8.16 7.74
CA ARG A 33 9.49 8.52 9.16
C ARG A 33 8.18 8.68 9.96
N HIS A 34 7.06 8.85 9.26
CA HIS A 34 5.73 9.08 9.84
C HIS A 34 4.74 7.93 9.57
N VAL A 35 5.24 6.72 9.26
CA VAL A 35 4.42 5.55 8.89
C VAL A 35 3.27 5.24 9.86
N LYS A 36 3.47 5.47 11.17
CA LYS A 36 2.42 5.25 12.18
C LYS A 36 1.20 6.16 11.96
N LEU A 37 1.42 7.40 11.52
CA LEU A 37 0.34 8.35 11.27
C LEU A 37 -0.46 7.97 10.03
N GLU A 38 0.22 7.56 8.96
CA GLU A 38 -0.41 7.04 7.75
C GLU A 38 -1.32 5.84 8.05
N VAL A 39 -0.82 4.87 8.82
CA VAL A 39 -1.62 3.70 9.23
C VAL A 39 -2.82 4.09 10.09
N ILE A 40 -2.63 4.98 11.08
CA ILE A 40 -3.70 5.41 12.00
C ILE A 40 -4.81 6.17 11.29
N GLU A 41 -4.46 7.01 10.31
CA GLU A 41 -5.46 7.79 9.58
C GLU A 41 -6.29 6.92 8.64
N THR A 42 -5.72 5.81 8.16
CA THR A 42 -6.36 4.92 7.17
C THR A 42 -6.89 5.75 5.99
N ASN A 43 -6.04 6.63 5.48
CA ASN A 43 -6.37 7.48 4.35
C ASN A 43 -6.12 6.71 3.04
N ALA A 44 -6.71 7.19 1.95
CA ALA A 44 -6.58 6.59 0.62
C ALA A 44 -5.73 7.52 -0.26
N LEU A 45 -4.49 7.79 0.14
CA LEU A 45 -3.56 8.69 -0.57
C LEU A 45 -2.48 7.96 -1.36
N GLY A 46 -2.50 6.63 -1.36
CA GLY A 46 -1.52 5.79 -2.03
C GLY A 46 -1.82 5.55 -3.50
N ARG A 47 -0.77 5.25 -4.28
CA ARG A 47 -0.83 5.09 -5.73
C ARG A 47 -0.03 3.88 -6.21
N LEU A 48 -0.49 3.27 -7.30
CA LEU A 48 0.27 2.34 -8.15
C LEU A 48 0.60 3.07 -9.44
N LEU A 49 1.88 3.09 -9.78
CA LEU A 49 2.42 3.82 -10.91
C LEU A 49 3.20 2.91 -11.85
N THR A 50 3.37 3.39 -13.08
CA THR A 50 4.31 2.83 -14.07
C THR A 50 5.37 3.84 -14.42
N PHE A 51 6.57 3.35 -14.70
CA PHE A 51 7.64 4.12 -15.32
C PHE A 51 8.13 3.39 -16.55
N ASP A 52 8.13 4.08 -17.67
CA ASP A 52 8.74 3.63 -18.91
C ASP A 52 10.16 4.23 -19.01
N PRO A 53 11.22 3.41 -18.87
CA PRO A 53 12.59 3.89 -18.95
C PRO A 53 13.00 4.39 -20.34
N VAL A 54 12.27 4.03 -21.40
CA VAL A 54 12.57 4.47 -22.78
C VAL A 54 12.06 5.89 -23.01
N SER A 55 10.80 6.16 -22.66
CA SER A 55 10.21 7.50 -22.83
C SER A 55 10.45 8.43 -21.64
N GLY A 56 10.86 7.89 -20.49
CA GLY A 56 10.92 8.63 -19.22
C GLY A 56 9.55 8.96 -18.62
N HIS A 57 8.47 8.43 -19.18
CA HIS A 57 7.12 8.74 -18.77
C HIS A 57 6.72 7.97 -17.49
N VAL A 58 6.07 8.68 -16.56
CA VAL A 58 5.44 8.07 -15.38
C VAL A 58 3.92 8.13 -15.50
N GLY A 59 3.26 6.98 -15.58
CA GLY A 59 1.81 6.84 -15.55
C GLY A 59 1.26 6.49 -14.17
N VAL A 60 0.01 6.86 -13.89
CA VAL A 60 -0.73 6.39 -12.71
C VAL A 60 -1.69 5.29 -13.18
N LEU A 61 -1.58 4.09 -12.61
CA LEU A 61 -2.48 2.97 -12.90
C LEU A 61 -3.66 2.93 -11.95
N LEU A 62 -3.39 3.14 -10.65
CA LEU A 62 -4.41 3.22 -9.61
C LEU A 62 -4.06 4.34 -8.66
N ASP A 63 -5.09 5.06 -8.23
CA ASP A 63 -5.05 6.04 -7.15
C ASP A 63 -6.08 5.66 -6.08
N GLY A 64 -6.03 6.32 -4.92
CA GLY A 64 -6.97 6.08 -3.83
C GLY A 64 -6.72 4.77 -3.11
N LEU A 65 -5.45 4.37 -2.94
CA LEU A 65 -5.06 3.13 -2.28
C LEU A 65 -4.68 3.35 -0.81
N TYR A 66 -4.94 2.35 0.01
CA TYR A 66 -4.79 2.35 1.46
C TYR A 66 -3.39 1.88 1.89
N MET A 67 -2.39 2.76 1.74
CA MET A 67 -0.98 2.48 2.01
C MET A 67 -0.46 1.25 1.25
N PRO A 68 -0.35 1.32 -0.09
CA PRO A 68 0.15 0.22 -0.91
C PRO A 68 1.65 0.00 -0.70
N ASN A 69 2.03 -1.13 -0.09
CA ASN A 69 3.42 -1.45 0.21
C ASN A 69 4.02 -2.42 -0.82
N GLY A 70 3.68 -3.69 -0.71
CA GLY A 70 4.23 -4.75 -1.56
C GLY A 70 3.46 -4.92 -2.85
N ILE A 71 4.20 -5.22 -3.91
CA ILE A 71 3.64 -5.62 -5.20
C ILE A 71 4.37 -6.85 -5.73
N ALA A 72 3.69 -7.65 -6.56
CA ALA A 72 4.30 -8.78 -7.25
C ALA A 72 3.58 -9.04 -8.57
N LEU A 73 4.35 -9.18 -9.66
CA LEU A 73 3.80 -9.62 -10.94
C LEU A 73 3.45 -11.11 -10.92
N SER A 74 2.42 -11.50 -11.65
CA SER A 74 2.19 -12.90 -11.97
C SER A 74 3.28 -13.43 -12.91
N PRO A 75 3.56 -14.75 -12.92
CA PRO A 75 4.61 -15.33 -13.76
C PRO A 75 4.46 -15.01 -15.26
N ASP A 76 3.23 -14.91 -15.74
CA ASP A 76 2.87 -14.57 -17.12
C ASP A 76 2.64 -13.06 -17.35
N GLU A 77 2.77 -12.26 -16.29
CA GLU A 77 2.50 -10.82 -16.23
C GLU A 77 1.09 -10.46 -16.71
N SER A 78 0.10 -11.33 -16.48
CA SER A 78 -1.31 -11.05 -16.75
C SER A 78 -1.97 -10.21 -15.65
N PHE A 79 -1.45 -10.25 -14.43
CA PHE A 79 -1.90 -9.41 -13.32
C PHE A 79 -0.75 -9.03 -12.38
N LEU A 80 -1.03 -8.05 -11.52
CA LEU A 80 -0.16 -7.61 -10.44
C LEU A 80 -0.92 -7.71 -9.11
N LEU A 81 -0.28 -8.30 -8.10
CA LEU A 81 -0.79 -8.28 -6.73
C LEU A 81 -0.29 -7.03 -6.02
N LEU A 82 -1.11 -6.51 -5.11
CA LEU A 82 -0.83 -5.30 -4.36
C LEU A 82 -1.31 -5.45 -2.92
N ALA A 83 -0.44 -5.13 -1.95
CA ALA A 83 -0.74 -5.17 -0.53
C ALA A 83 -1.18 -3.79 -0.03
N GLU A 84 -2.46 -3.65 0.35
CA GLU A 84 -2.97 -2.47 1.04
C GLU A 84 -2.80 -2.67 2.55
N THR A 85 -1.67 -2.18 3.06
CA THR A 85 -1.23 -2.45 4.41
C THR A 85 -2.22 -1.92 5.44
N SER A 86 -2.69 -0.68 5.31
CA SER A 86 -3.47 -0.04 6.39
C SER A 86 -4.86 -0.68 6.63
N ILE A 87 -5.41 -1.39 5.64
CA ILE A 87 -6.70 -2.08 5.75
C ILE A 87 -6.59 -3.61 5.78
N GLY A 88 -5.39 -4.17 5.67
CA GLY A 88 -5.18 -5.62 5.76
C GLY A 88 -5.78 -6.37 4.56
N CYS A 89 -5.51 -5.91 3.34
CA CYS A 89 -6.11 -6.41 2.10
C CYS A 89 -5.04 -6.69 1.03
N ILE A 90 -5.29 -7.70 0.19
CA ILE A 90 -4.55 -7.94 -1.04
C ILE A 90 -5.49 -7.73 -2.23
N LEU A 91 -5.06 -6.85 -3.14
CA LEU A 91 -5.71 -6.60 -4.41
C LEU A 91 -5.02 -7.37 -5.52
N ARG A 92 -5.79 -7.71 -6.55
CA ARG A 92 -5.30 -8.07 -7.88
C ARG A 92 -5.67 -6.96 -8.85
N TYR A 93 -4.70 -6.47 -9.60
CA TYR A 93 -4.89 -5.56 -10.73
C TYR A 93 -4.59 -6.29 -12.03
N TRP A 94 -5.54 -6.32 -12.96
CA TRP A 94 -5.40 -7.01 -14.23
C TRP A 94 -4.64 -6.15 -15.24
N LEU A 95 -3.50 -6.66 -15.72
CA LEU A 95 -2.66 -6.00 -16.72
C LEU A 95 -3.09 -6.39 -18.15
N LYS A 96 -3.60 -7.61 -18.33
CA LYS A 96 -3.95 -8.18 -19.63
C LYS A 96 -5.33 -8.83 -19.61
N GLY A 97 -5.84 -9.13 -20.79
CA GLY A 97 -7.09 -9.85 -21.00
C GLY A 97 -8.35 -8.99 -20.84
N PRO A 98 -9.55 -9.62 -20.82
CA PRO A 98 -10.83 -8.91 -20.84
C PRO A 98 -11.09 -8.00 -19.63
N LYS A 99 -10.38 -8.23 -18.53
CA LYS A 99 -10.45 -7.45 -17.28
C LYS A 99 -9.34 -6.39 -17.18
N ALA A 100 -8.49 -6.22 -18.19
CA ALA A 100 -7.37 -5.29 -18.13
C ALA A 100 -7.80 -3.88 -17.68
N GLY A 101 -7.02 -3.29 -16.77
CA GLY A 101 -7.34 -2.00 -16.17
C GLY A 101 -8.27 -2.05 -14.95
N THR A 102 -8.78 -3.22 -14.58
CA THR A 102 -9.65 -3.39 -13.40
C THR A 102 -8.90 -3.98 -12.21
N LYS A 103 -9.45 -3.76 -11.00
CA LYS A 103 -8.96 -4.35 -9.76
C LYS A 103 -10.03 -5.16 -9.04
N GLU A 104 -9.63 -6.19 -8.31
CA GLU A 104 -10.51 -6.96 -7.42
C GLU A 104 -9.79 -7.30 -6.11
N VAL A 105 -10.56 -7.41 -5.02
CA VAL A 105 -10.06 -7.86 -3.72
C VAL A 105 -9.97 -9.38 -3.74
N ILE A 106 -8.78 -9.92 -3.52
CA ILE A 106 -8.57 -11.38 -3.51
C ILE A 106 -8.39 -11.94 -2.09
N MET A 107 -7.98 -11.09 -1.16
CA MET A 107 -7.89 -11.46 0.26
C MET A 107 -8.17 -10.22 1.10
N ASN A 108 -9.06 -10.35 2.07
CA ASN A 108 -9.41 -9.30 3.00
C ASN A 108 -9.30 -9.82 4.44
N ASN A 109 -9.48 -8.90 5.39
CA ASN A 109 -9.51 -9.21 6.82
C ASN A 109 -8.32 -10.09 7.29
N MET A 110 -7.13 -9.76 6.78
CA MET A 110 -5.95 -10.55 7.04
C MET A 110 -5.59 -10.60 8.54
N PRO A 111 -4.95 -11.69 9.00
CA PRO A 111 -4.55 -11.84 10.41
C PRO A 111 -3.46 -10.84 10.86
N GLY A 112 -2.94 -10.03 9.93
CA GLY A 112 -1.98 -8.97 10.16
C GLY A 112 -2.01 -7.97 9.01
N TYR A 113 -1.16 -6.97 9.09
CA TYR A 113 -1.06 -5.95 8.04
C TYR A 113 -0.03 -6.40 7.00
N PRO A 114 -0.42 -6.60 5.72
CA PRO A 114 0.50 -7.08 4.69
C PRO A 114 1.54 -6.03 4.36
N ASP A 115 2.73 -6.49 4.00
CA ASP A 115 3.81 -5.64 3.55
C ASP A 115 4.30 -6.17 2.19
N ASN A 116 5.51 -6.71 2.12
CA ASN A 116 6.08 -7.26 0.89
C ASN A 116 5.36 -8.53 0.40
N ILE A 117 5.20 -8.64 -0.92
CA ILE A 117 4.71 -9.82 -1.62
C ILE A 117 5.86 -10.37 -2.47
N ARG A 118 6.11 -11.68 -2.43
CA ARG A 118 7.12 -12.34 -3.27
C ARG A 118 6.59 -13.62 -3.89
N LEU A 119 6.86 -13.81 -5.18
CA LEU A 119 6.59 -15.07 -5.86
C LEU A 119 7.57 -16.14 -5.36
N SER A 120 7.06 -17.33 -5.06
CA SER A 120 7.84 -18.50 -4.72
C SER A 120 8.18 -19.32 -5.97
N ASP A 121 9.18 -20.19 -5.83
CA ASP A 121 9.55 -21.21 -6.82
C ASP A 121 8.42 -22.19 -7.15
N ARG A 122 7.41 -22.30 -6.29
CA ARG A 122 6.23 -23.16 -6.47
C ARG A 122 5.05 -22.46 -7.13
N GLY A 123 5.23 -21.22 -7.61
CA GLY A 123 4.16 -20.45 -8.24
C GLY A 123 3.12 -19.89 -7.26
N THR A 124 3.45 -19.84 -5.96
CA THR A 124 2.60 -19.22 -4.92
C THR A 124 3.16 -17.87 -4.50
N PHE A 125 2.32 -17.02 -3.90
CA PHE A 125 2.78 -15.73 -3.37
C PHE A 125 2.95 -15.81 -1.86
N LEU A 126 4.13 -15.44 -1.38
CA LEU A 126 4.45 -15.26 0.01
C LEU A 126 4.19 -13.80 0.39
N VAL A 127 3.38 -13.58 1.42
CA VAL A 127 3.03 -12.25 1.91
C VAL A 127 3.61 -12.08 3.31
N GLY A 128 4.51 -11.12 3.46
CA GLY A 128 5.03 -10.71 4.77
C GLY A 128 3.98 -9.93 5.55
N LEU A 129 3.86 -10.21 6.85
CA LEU A 129 3.00 -9.44 7.75
C LEU A 129 3.89 -8.61 8.68
N THR A 130 3.72 -7.28 8.68
CA THR A 130 4.54 -6.39 9.53
C THR A 130 4.21 -6.56 11.01
N THR A 131 2.94 -6.76 11.34
CA THR A 131 2.48 -7.10 12.69
C THR A 131 1.17 -7.88 12.62
N THR A 132 0.93 -8.73 13.60
CA THR A 132 -0.32 -9.46 13.73
C THR A 132 -1.41 -8.54 14.29
N ARG A 133 -2.65 -8.75 13.86
CA ARG A 133 -3.80 -8.12 14.50
C ARG A 133 -3.91 -8.73 15.89
N PHE A 134 -3.59 -7.97 16.94
CA PHE A 134 -3.71 -8.39 18.34
C PHE A 134 -5.15 -8.76 18.65
N ARG A 135 -5.52 -10.04 18.50
CA ARG A 135 -6.89 -10.53 18.68
C ARG A 135 -7.23 -10.85 20.14
N LYS A 136 -6.24 -10.93 21.04
CA LYS A 136 -6.39 -11.60 22.35
C LYS A 136 -6.79 -10.72 23.54
N LEU A 137 -6.67 -9.39 23.48
CA LEU A 137 -6.93 -8.55 24.66
C LEU A 137 -7.83 -7.32 24.40
N MET A 138 -7.84 -6.79 23.17
CA MET A 138 -8.79 -5.80 22.67
C MET A 138 -8.98 -6.05 21.16
N PRO A 139 -10.09 -5.65 20.51
CA PRO A 139 -10.07 -5.48 19.05
C PRO A 139 -8.86 -4.60 18.69
N PRO A 140 -8.14 -4.86 17.58
CA PRO A 140 -7.02 -4.02 17.16
C PRO A 140 -7.47 -2.57 17.28
N PHE A 141 -6.70 -1.72 17.95
CA PHE A 141 -7.09 -0.32 18.20
C PHE A 141 -7.64 0.36 16.93
N LEU A 142 -7.06 0.02 15.78
CA LEU A 142 -7.47 0.43 14.44
C LEU A 142 -8.84 -0.07 13.98
N ASP A 143 -9.25 -1.28 14.37
CA ASP A 143 -10.58 -1.85 14.09
C ASP A 143 -11.66 -1.17 14.96
N LEU A 144 -11.33 -0.80 16.21
CA LEU A 144 -12.26 -0.12 17.12
C LEU A 144 -12.55 1.32 16.69
N ILE A 145 -11.54 2.05 16.22
CA ILE A 145 -11.68 3.43 15.74
C ILE A 145 -11.99 3.53 14.24
N GLY A 146 -11.90 2.40 13.51
CA GLY A 146 -12.15 2.30 12.07
C GLY A 146 -13.44 2.99 11.61
N PRO A 147 -14.59 2.74 12.29
CA PRO A 147 -15.87 3.37 11.96
C PRO A 147 -15.96 4.89 12.20
N TYR A 148 -14.98 5.51 12.88
CA TYR A 148 -15.03 6.92 13.30
C TYR A 148 -13.88 7.76 12.69
N PRO A 149 -14.01 8.22 11.42
CA PRO A 149 -12.96 8.97 10.72
C PRO A 149 -12.49 10.24 11.44
N ALA A 150 -13.40 10.95 12.13
CA ALA A 150 -13.07 12.16 12.88
C ALA A 150 -12.14 11.87 14.08
N VAL A 151 -12.39 10.76 14.78
CA VAL A 151 -11.56 10.31 15.92
C VAL A 151 -10.18 9.90 15.44
N LYS A 152 -10.09 9.16 14.33
CA LYS A 152 -8.80 8.80 13.69
C LYS A 152 -7.97 10.04 13.35
N ARG A 153 -8.57 11.04 12.68
CA ARG A 153 -7.90 12.30 12.33
C ARG A 153 -7.46 13.10 13.57
N PHE A 154 -8.29 13.14 14.61
CA PHE A 154 -7.94 13.80 15.86
C PHE A 154 -6.75 13.12 16.55
N LEU A 155 -6.79 11.80 16.71
CA LEU A 155 -5.71 11.02 17.32
C LEU A 155 -4.39 11.17 16.55
N ALA A 156 -4.43 11.15 15.21
CA ALA A 156 -3.24 11.38 14.39
C ALA A 156 -2.62 12.77 14.64
N LYS A 157 -3.44 13.83 14.67
CA LYS A 157 -2.98 15.20 14.95
C LYS A 157 -2.41 15.37 16.35
N VAL A 158 -3.06 14.82 17.36
CA VAL A 158 -2.59 14.89 18.76
C VAL A 158 -1.28 14.12 18.91
N SER A 159 -1.20 12.93 18.33
CA SER A 159 0.02 12.10 18.35
C SER A 159 1.20 12.81 17.68
N PHE A 160 0.98 13.45 16.53
CA PHE A 160 1.98 14.25 15.83
C PHE A 160 2.44 15.46 16.66
N THR A 161 1.51 16.14 17.32
CA THR A 161 1.81 17.31 18.17
C THR A 161 2.65 16.91 19.39
N ILE A 162 2.32 15.81 20.05
CA ILE A 162 3.09 15.28 21.19
C ILE A 162 4.51 14.88 20.75
N ILE A 163 4.65 14.22 19.60
CA ILE A 163 5.97 13.85 19.05
C ILE A 163 6.81 15.09 18.77
N ILE A 164 6.23 16.16 18.22
CA ILE A 164 6.95 17.42 18.00
C ILE A 164 7.41 18.01 19.34
N ILE A 165 6.54 18.09 20.34
CA ILE A 165 6.87 18.67 21.66
C ILE A 165 8.02 17.89 22.34
N ILE A 166 7.99 16.54 22.27
CA ILE A 166 9.04 15.69 22.85
C ILE A 166 10.38 15.84 22.14
N ASN A 167 10.41 16.13 20.83
CA ASN A 167 11.67 16.31 20.09
C ASN A 167 12.23 17.75 20.14
N VAL A 168 11.48 18.69 20.72
CA VAL A 168 11.88 20.11 20.88
C VAL A 168 12.31 20.43 22.32
N LEU A 169 12.12 19.48 23.25
CA LEU A 169 12.66 19.48 24.63
C LEU A 169 13.92 18.61 24.69
#